data_AF-A0AAD6V6V3-F1
#
_entry.id   AF-A0AAD6V6V3-F1
#
_cell.length_a   1.000
_cell.length_b   1.000
_cell.length_c   1.000
_cell.angle_alpha   90.00
_cell.angle_beta   90.00
_cell.angle_gamma   90.00
#
_symmetry.space_group_name_H-M   'P 1'
#
loop_
_entity.id
_entity.type
_entity.pdbx_description
1 polymer ?
#
loop_
_entity_poly.entity_id
_entity_poly.type
_entity_poly.pdbx_seq_one_letter_code
_entity_poly.pdbx_strand_id
1 'polypeptide(L)'
;MGLPSELEQNVFKLAALDRPLSIPTLIRVAWRVKQWLEPLLYRTLVIDDSPIDGIPCCDMDTFRRITETKSPDFLADAVRNVMVGSSHDDHLHAILSACPGIQNLHFGNAYTVRAALDVLPLRHLYCAPGTVFDLSAHDAGSHRNFAHLTHLQLFSSVPGDDERFVSTLAQIPNLSHLAILLSIGRGALYIYRQILDACTHLRVLVVLTTSMWLAEEHPRLSDVRFVVEMWPRSYKTDWKLGILTGDDFWARAEAIVAERISGGAEVAAGNNLFG
;
A
#
# COMPACT_ATOMS: atom_id res chain seq x y z
N MET A 1 -26.05 37.69 4.71
CA MET A 1 -26.48 36.34 5.16
C MET A 1 -25.25 35.44 5.11
N GLY A 2 -24.94 34.73 6.18
CA GLY A 2 -23.79 33.81 6.21
C GLY A 2 -24.08 32.49 5.48
N LEU A 3 -23.02 31.81 5.03
CA LEU A 3 -23.12 30.46 4.48
C LEU A 3 -23.52 29.47 5.62
N PRO A 4 -24.40 28.49 5.38
CA PRO A 4 -24.66 27.39 6.31
C PRO A 4 -23.39 26.66 6.75
N SER A 5 -23.33 26.18 8.00
CA SER A 5 -22.14 25.55 8.59
C SER A 5 -21.69 24.28 7.86
N GLU A 6 -22.63 23.49 7.36
CA GLU A 6 -22.37 22.25 6.64
C GLU A 6 -21.71 22.54 5.28
N LEU A 7 -22.19 23.59 4.59
CA LEU A 7 -21.59 24.03 3.33
C LEU A 7 -20.20 24.61 3.55
N GLU A 8 -20.01 25.40 4.61
CA GLU A 8 -18.68 25.90 4.98
C GLU A 8 -17.71 24.75 5.26
N GLN A 9 -18.13 23.76 6.07
CA GLN A 9 -17.33 22.57 6.37
C GLN A 9 -16.96 21.81 5.09
N ASN A 10 -17.91 21.60 4.18
CA ASN A 10 -17.68 20.90 2.92
C ASN A 10 -16.69 21.65 2.03
N VAL A 11 -16.80 22.97 1.92
CA VAL A 11 -15.85 23.81 1.16
C VAL A 11 -14.43 23.66 1.72
N PHE A 12 -14.26 23.76 3.04
CA PHE A 12 -12.94 23.60 3.67
C PHE A 12 -12.38 22.20 3.51
N LYS A 13 -13.19 21.16 3.64
CA LYS A 13 -12.75 19.76 3.45
C LYS A 13 -12.35 19.48 2.01
N LEU A 14 -13.13 19.96 1.03
CA LEU A 14 -12.78 19.82 -0.39
C LEU A 14 -11.49 20.55 -0.72
N ALA A 15 -11.31 21.78 -0.22
CA ALA A 15 -10.06 22.53 -0.40
C ALA A 15 -8.86 21.83 0.26
N ALA A 16 -9.06 21.26 1.44
CA ALA A 16 -8.04 20.49 2.16
C ALA A 16 -7.65 19.19 1.43
N LEU A 17 -8.62 18.49 0.83
CA LEU A 17 -8.37 17.27 0.06
C LEU A 17 -7.70 17.57 -1.28
N ASP A 18 -8.11 18.64 -1.98
CA ASP A 18 -7.47 19.11 -3.22
C ASP A 18 -6.04 19.59 -2.97
N ARG A 19 -5.80 20.27 -1.84
CA ARG A 19 -4.49 20.87 -1.50
C ARG A 19 -4.11 20.56 -0.04
N PRO A 20 -3.62 19.36 0.27
CA PRO A 20 -3.27 18.97 1.65
C PRO A 20 -2.25 19.90 2.32
N LEU A 21 -1.30 20.44 1.55
CA LEU A 21 -0.31 21.42 2.05
C LEU A 21 -0.93 22.73 2.53
N SER A 22 -2.17 23.05 2.13
CA SER A 22 -2.86 24.25 2.58
C SER A 22 -3.53 24.08 3.95
N ILE A 23 -3.70 22.84 4.43
CA ILE A 23 -4.39 22.54 5.69
C ILE A 23 -3.84 23.36 6.88
N PRO A 24 -2.51 23.47 7.10
CA PRO A 24 -1.96 24.29 8.19
C PRO A 24 -2.37 25.77 8.14
N THR A 25 -2.62 26.31 6.94
CA THR A 25 -3.12 27.67 6.76
C THR A 25 -4.63 27.73 6.99
N LEU A 26 -5.38 26.79 6.42
CA LEU A 26 -6.84 26.73 6.54
C LEU A 26 -7.30 26.57 7.99
N ILE A 27 -6.60 25.76 8.79
CA ILE A 27 -6.97 25.55 10.21
C ILE A 27 -6.84 26.83 11.06
N ARG A 28 -6.14 27.86 10.57
CA ARG A 28 -5.98 29.15 11.27
C ARG A 28 -7.15 30.11 11.05
N VAL A 29 -8.07 29.80 10.12
CA VAL A 29 -9.19 30.68 9.77
C VAL A 29 -10.16 30.84 10.93
N ALA A 30 -10.58 29.74 11.55
CA ALA A 30 -11.44 29.74 12.72
C ALA A 30 -11.29 28.43 13.51
N TRP A 31 -11.67 28.46 14.80
CA TRP A 31 -11.59 27.29 15.66
C TRP A 31 -12.38 26.08 15.14
N ARG A 32 -13.59 26.29 14.61
CA ARG A 32 -14.39 25.22 13.99
C ARG A 32 -13.70 24.58 12.78
N VAL A 33 -13.02 25.39 11.95
CA VAL A 33 -12.28 24.91 10.77
C VAL A 33 -11.11 24.05 11.21
N LYS A 34 -10.41 24.45 12.29
CA LYS A 34 -9.40 23.59 12.91
C LYS A 34 -9.99 22.23 13.29
N GLN A 35 -11.11 22.18 14.00
CA GLN A 35 -11.72 20.91 14.40
C GLN A 35 -12.09 20.02 13.20
N TRP A 36 -12.55 20.62 12.09
CA TRP A 36 -12.92 19.87 10.90
C TRP A 36 -11.73 19.33 10.11
N LEU A 37 -10.62 20.07 10.07
CA LEU A 37 -9.49 19.77 9.20
C LEU A 37 -8.28 19.17 9.92
N GLU A 38 -8.17 19.32 11.23
CA GLU A 38 -7.05 18.75 12.00
C GLU A 38 -6.94 17.23 11.83
N PRO A 39 -8.01 16.42 11.83
CA PRO A 39 -7.90 14.99 11.49
C PRO A 39 -7.34 14.73 10.08
N LEU A 40 -7.62 15.61 9.11
CA LEU A 40 -7.08 15.49 7.75
C LEU A 40 -5.59 15.82 7.69
N LEU A 41 -5.10 16.72 8.55
CA LEU A 41 -3.67 17.03 8.67
C LEU A 41 -2.86 15.80 9.10
N TYR A 42 -3.41 15.00 10.02
CA TYR A 42 -2.75 13.80 10.57
C TYR A 42 -3.14 12.51 9.84
N ARG A 43 -3.96 12.59 8.77
CA ARG A 43 -4.44 11.41 8.03
C ARG A 43 -3.30 10.56 7.48
N THR A 44 -2.24 11.23 7.04
CA THR A 44 -1.03 10.64 6.48
C THR A 44 0.17 11.14 7.28
N LEU A 45 0.94 10.21 7.85
CA LEU A 45 2.20 10.50 8.51
C LEU A 45 3.35 9.89 7.70
N VAL A 46 4.29 10.74 7.30
CA VAL A 46 5.57 10.31 6.72
C VAL A 46 6.65 10.60 7.75
N ILE A 47 7.20 9.54 8.34
CA ILE A 47 8.23 9.60 9.36
C ILE A 47 9.55 9.23 8.69
N ASP A 48 10.26 10.22 8.15
CA ASP A 48 11.44 10.03 7.32
C ASP A 48 12.31 11.30 7.37
N ASP A 49 13.63 11.12 7.36
CA ASP A 49 14.58 12.23 7.34
C ASP A 49 14.69 12.86 5.93
N SER A 50 14.24 12.13 4.91
CA SER A 50 14.24 12.54 3.50
C SER A 50 12.82 12.95 3.07
N PRO A 51 12.50 14.25 3.05
CA PRO A 51 11.16 14.73 2.82
C PRO A 51 10.65 14.37 1.43
N ILE A 52 9.36 14.06 1.35
CA ILE A 52 8.62 13.87 0.10
C ILE A 52 7.98 15.21 -0.24
N ASP A 53 8.38 15.80 -1.37
CA ASP A 53 7.80 17.07 -1.81
C ASP A 53 6.26 16.97 -1.84
N GLY A 54 5.58 17.99 -1.34
CA GLY A 54 4.13 18.04 -1.32
C GLY A 54 3.41 17.18 -0.27
N ILE A 55 4.14 16.42 0.57
CA ILE A 55 3.57 15.69 1.70
C ILE A 55 4.24 16.16 3.00
N PRO A 56 3.47 16.51 4.05
CA PRO A 56 4.05 16.78 5.36
C PRO A 56 4.86 15.57 5.86
N CYS A 57 6.16 15.79 6.09
CA CYS A 57 7.07 14.81 6.68
C CYS A 57 7.49 15.28 8.07
N CYS A 58 7.77 14.34 8.96
CA CYS A 58 8.27 14.62 10.28
C CYS A 58 9.42 13.67 10.66
N ASP A 59 10.29 14.13 11.55
CA ASP A 59 11.26 13.28 12.23
C ASP A 59 10.63 12.59 13.45
N MET A 60 11.38 11.67 14.07
CA MET A 60 10.92 10.95 15.25
C MET A 60 10.67 11.83 16.47
N ASP A 61 11.42 12.93 16.64
CA ASP A 61 11.19 13.86 17.76
C ASP A 61 9.89 14.63 17.58
N THR A 62 9.55 15.02 16.35
CA THR A 62 8.27 15.61 16.01
C THR A 62 7.14 14.60 16.19
N PHE A 63 7.32 13.35 15.78
CA PHE A 63 6.35 12.29 16.05
C PHE A 63 6.11 12.11 17.56
N ARG A 64 7.17 12.08 18.37
CA ARG A 64 7.06 12.02 19.83
C ARG A 64 6.22 13.17 20.39
N ARG A 65 6.49 14.42 19.96
CA ARG A 65 5.68 15.58 20.34
C ARG A 65 4.21 15.46 19.92
N ILE A 66 3.94 14.86 18.75
CA ILE A 66 2.55 14.59 18.32
C ILE A 66 1.90 13.63 19.31
N THR A 67 2.56 12.53 19.68
CA THR A 67 2.03 11.55 20.65
C THR A 67 1.86 12.11 22.06
N GLU A 68 2.65 13.10 22.46
CA GLU A 68 2.53 13.78 23.76
C GLU A 68 1.38 14.80 23.78
N THR A 69 1.08 15.42 22.63
CA THR A 69 0.11 16.52 22.53
C THR A 69 -1.28 16.08 22.05
N LYS A 70 -1.38 14.91 21.43
CA LYS A 70 -2.63 14.33 20.93
C LYS A 70 -3.06 13.15 21.79
N SER A 71 -4.37 13.03 22.01
CA SER A 71 -4.89 11.86 22.72
C SER A 71 -4.74 10.59 21.87
N PRO A 72 -4.61 9.40 22.49
CA PRO A 72 -4.59 8.13 21.78
C PRO A 72 -5.81 7.94 20.87
N ASP A 73 -7.01 8.29 21.35
CA ASP A 73 -8.25 8.19 20.56
C ASP A 73 -8.20 9.06 19.30
N PHE A 74 -7.64 10.27 19.40
CA PHE A 74 -7.47 11.14 18.25
C PHE A 74 -6.55 10.51 17.20
N LEU A 75 -5.42 9.93 17.62
CA LEU A 75 -4.49 9.30 16.68
C LEU A 75 -5.07 8.02 16.08
N ALA A 76 -5.79 7.23 16.89
CA ALA A 76 -6.54 6.06 16.44
C ALA A 76 -7.57 6.43 15.35
N ASP A 77 -8.21 7.60 15.45
CA ASP A 77 -9.22 8.04 14.48
C ASP A 77 -8.66 8.81 13.29
N ALA A 78 -7.62 9.62 13.48
CA ALA A 78 -7.06 10.46 12.45
C ALA A 78 -6.09 9.70 11.53
N VAL A 79 -5.14 8.95 12.11
CA VAL A 79 -4.00 8.38 11.38
C VAL A 79 -4.40 7.10 10.65
N ARG A 80 -4.16 7.07 9.34
CA ARG A 80 -4.59 5.96 8.47
C ARG A 80 -3.51 5.50 7.51
N ASN A 81 -2.67 6.42 7.05
CA ASN A 81 -1.53 6.13 6.20
C ASN A 81 -0.25 6.43 6.99
N VAL A 82 0.66 5.47 7.09
CA VAL A 82 1.97 5.65 7.71
C VAL A 82 3.04 5.14 6.77
N MET A 83 4.02 5.99 6.48
CA MET A 83 5.28 5.62 5.85
C MET A 83 6.41 5.86 6.84
N VAL A 84 7.19 4.83 7.11
CA VAL A 84 8.38 4.88 7.94
C VAL A 84 9.60 4.72 7.03
N GLY A 85 10.47 5.72 7.05
CA GLY A 85 11.76 5.66 6.36
C GLY A 85 12.67 4.64 7.02
N SER A 86 13.59 4.06 6.25
CA SER A 86 14.48 2.99 6.72
C SER A 86 15.38 3.37 7.90
N SER A 87 15.61 4.67 8.15
CA SER A 87 16.36 5.15 9.32
C SER A 87 15.58 4.99 10.64
N HIS A 88 14.29 4.70 10.57
CA HIS A 88 13.39 4.67 11.73
C HIS A 88 12.73 3.30 11.96
N ASP A 89 13.21 2.23 11.32
CA ASP A 89 12.66 0.87 11.45
C ASP A 89 12.69 0.39 12.92
N ASP A 90 13.70 0.77 13.71
CA ASP A 90 13.83 0.45 15.14
C ASP A 90 12.71 1.09 16.01
N HIS A 91 12.05 2.13 15.50
CA HIS A 91 10.95 2.82 16.18
C HIS A 91 9.57 2.34 15.76
N LEU A 92 9.49 1.41 14.80
CA LEU A 92 8.23 0.99 14.21
C LEU A 92 7.24 0.49 15.27
N HIS A 93 7.67 -0.29 16.27
CA HIS A 93 6.78 -0.75 17.34
C HIS A 93 6.12 0.42 18.11
N ALA A 94 6.88 1.49 18.42
CA ALA A 94 6.35 2.66 19.10
C ALA A 94 5.35 3.43 18.22
N ILE A 95 5.63 3.52 16.91
CA ILE A 95 4.74 4.16 15.93
C ILE A 95 3.42 3.40 15.83
N LEU A 96 3.47 2.06 15.66
CA LEU A 96 2.29 1.22 15.52
C LEU A 96 1.43 1.25 16.79
N SER A 97 2.06 1.24 17.97
CA SER A 97 1.36 1.30 19.26
C SER A 97 0.61 2.63 19.46
N ALA A 98 1.17 3.73 18.97
CA ALA A 98 0.56 5.06 19.11
C ALA A 98 -0.58 5.32 18.10
N CYS A 99 -0.67 4.51 17.03
CA CYS A 99 -1.57 4.73 15.91
C CYS A 99 -2.31 3.43 15.54
N PRO A 100 -3.23 2.93 16.39
CA PRO A 100 -3.87 1.63 16.17
C PRO A 100 -4.84 1.61 14.97
N GLY A 101 -5.22 2.79 14.44
CA GLY A 101 -6.11 2.92 13.29
C GLY A 101 -5.44 2.88 11.92
N ILE A 102 -4.15 2.54 11.84
CA ILE A 102 -3.41 2.45 10.59
C ILE A 102 -4.06 1.41 9.66
N GLN A 103 -4.28 1.80 8.41
CA GLN A 103 -4.82 0.95 7.35
C GLN A 103 -3.80 0.73 6.24
N ASN A 104 -2.94 1.71 5.98
CA ASN A 104 -1.93 1.66 4.93
C ASN A 104 -0.56 1.88 5.56
N LEU A 105 0.29 0.87 5.51
CA LEU A 105 1.56 0.86 6.22
C LEU A 105 2.72 0.52 5.27
N HIS A 106 3.70 1.42 5.22
CA HIS A 106 4.95 1.24 4.49
C HIS A 106 6.15 1.32 5.43
N PHE A 107 7.05 0.34 5.38
CA PHE A 107 8.34 0.35 6.08
C PHE A 107 9.33 -0.59 5.38
N GLY A 108 10.62 -0.48 5.72
CA GLY A 108 11.68 -1.27 5.09
C GLY A 108 11.73 -2.69 5.64
N ASN A 109 12.58 -2.89 6.64
CA ASN A 109 12.86 -4.18 7.24
C ASN A 109 12.50 -4.14 8.73
N ALA A 110 11.51 -4.92 9.15
CA ALA A 110 11.22 -5.06 10.57
C ALA A 110 10.83 -6.50 10.90
N TYR A 111 11.79 -7.25 11.46
CA TYR A 111 11.58 -8.64 11.88
C TYR A 111 10.81 -8.74 13.22
N THR A 112 10.75 -7.64 13.98
CA THR A 112 10.27 -7.63 15.38
C THR A 112 8.84 -7.13 15.56
N VAL A 113 8.14 -6.74 14.49
CA VAL A 113 6.85 -6.04 14.59
C VAL A 113 5.63 -6.90 14.29
N ARG A 114 5.79 -8.20 14.05
CA ARG A 114 4.68 -9.09 13.65
C ARG A 114 3.51 -9.01 14.63
N ALA A 115 3.77 -9.13 15.93
CA ALA A 115 2.74 -9.02 16.96
C ALA A 115 2.02 -7.65 16.98
N ALA A 116 2.70 -6.58 16.57
CA ALA A 116 2.09 -5.25 16.46
C ALA A 116 1.27 -5.09 15.18
N LEU A 117 1.66 -5.73 14.08
CA LEU A 117 0.84 -5.80 12.86
C LEU A 117 -0.46 -6.57 13.12
N ASP A 118 -0.43 -7.50 14.06
CA ASP A 118 -1.52 -8.43 14.27
C ASP A 118 -2.82 -7.78 14.76
N VAL A 119 -2.71 -6.60 15.37
CA VAL A 119 -3.85 -5.86 15.95
C VAL A 119 -4.34 -4.72 15.05
N LEU A 120 -3.68 -4.48 13.91
CA LEU A 120 -3.99 -3.36 13.04
C LEU A 120 -5.00 -3.74 11.96
N PRO A 121 -5.94 -2.84 11.60
CA PRO A 121 -6.90 -3.08 10.53
C PRO A 121 -6.28 -2.82 9.14
N LEU A 122 -5.12 -3.44 8.87
CA LEU A 122 -4.34 -3.22 7.66
C LEU A 122 -5.11 -3.64 6.41
N ARG A 123 -5.11 -2.75 5.43
CA ARG A 123 -5.62 -2.96 4.07
C ARG A 123 -4.48 -3.03 3.07
N HIS A 124 -3.54 -2.09 3.15
CA HIS A 124 -2.37 -2.05 2.27
C HIS A 124 -1.08 -2.18 3.10
N LEU A 125 -0.23 -3.12 2.75
CA LEU A 125 1.04 -3.37 3.40
C LEU A 125 2.18 -3.36 2.38
N TYR A 126 3.21 -2.58 2.68
CA TYR A 126 4.40 -2.45 1.85
C TYR A 126 5.61 -2.74 2.74
N CYS A 127 6.27 -3.88 2.53
CA CYS A 127 7.34 -4.32 3.41
C CYS A 127 8.31 -5.30 2.73
N ALA A 128 9.38 -5.69 3.44
CA ALA A 128 10.16 -6.85 3.05
C ALA A 128 9.39 -8.17 3.30
N PRO A 129 9.61 -9.23 2.50
CA PRO A 129 8.99 -10.54 2.70
C PRO A 129 9.21 -11.10 4.10
N GLY A 130 10.41 -10.96 4.67
CA GLY A 130 10.74 -11.51 5.99
C GLY A 130 9.88 -10.97 7.14
N THR A 131 9.17 -9.85 6.94
CA THR A 131 8.24 -9.33 7.95
C THR A 131 6.90 -10.06 7.97
N VAL A 132 6.38 -10.44 6.80
CA VAL A 132 5.08 -11.13 6.67
C VAL A 132 5.26 -12.65 6.75
N PHE A 133 6.34 -13.14 6.17
CA PHE A 133 6.66 -14.54 6.07
C PHE A 133 7.78 -14.85 7.04
N ASP A 134 7.42 -15.38 8.22
CA ASP A 134 8.40 -16.06 9.04
C ASP A 134 8.71 -17.41 8.41
N LEU A 135 9.52 -17.40 7.35
CA LEU A 135 9.93 -18.61 6.63
C LEU A 135 10.79 -19.53 7.52
N SER A 136 11.16 -19.09 8.72
CA SER A 136 11.94 -19.87 9.69
C SER A 136 11.06 -20.60 10.71
N ALA A 137 9.92 -20.01 11.09
CA ALA A 137 8.97 -20.65 11.98
C ALA A 137 8.24 -21.80 11.29
N HIS A 138 8.18 -22.94 11.97
CA HIS A 138 7.43 -24.11 11.51
C HIS A 138 5.93 -23.97 11.72
N ASP A 139 5.49 -22.90 12.37
CA ASP A 139 4.09 -22.66 12.66
C ASP A 139 3.52 -21.74 11.58
N ALA A 140 2.84 -22.34 10.60
CA ALA A 140 1.99 -21.65 9.63
C ALA A 140 0.72 -21.12 10.32
N GLY A 141 0.93 -20.37 11.40
CA GLY A 141 -0.13 -19.83 12.24
C GLY A 141 -1.12 -19.05 11.39
N SER A 142 -2.40 -19.21 11.70
CA SER A 142 -3.50 -18.61 10.94
C SER A 142 -3.28 -17.11 10.75
N HIS A 143 -3.09 -16.66 9.51
CA HIS A 143 -2.92 -15.26 9.11
C HIS A 143 -4.22 -14.44 9.24
N ARG A 144 -5.05 -14.72 10.26
CA ARG A 144 -6.30 -13.99 10.55
C ARG A 144 -6.07 -12.50 10.69
N ASN A 145 -4.86 -12.13 11.09
CA ASN A 145 -4.49 -10.75 11.30
C ASN A 145 -4.37 -9.95 9.99
N PHE A 146 -4.21 -10.64 8.87
CA PHE A 146 -4.30 -10.06 7.53
C PHE A 146 -5.68 -10.27 6.90
N ALA A 147 -6.72 -10.53 7.70
CA ALA A 147 -8.08 -10.71 7.18
C ALA A 147 -8.61 -9.47 6.43
N HIS A 148 -8.09 -8.27 6.70
CA HIS A 148 -8.48 -7.06 5.97
C HIS A 148 -7.50 -6.65 4.87
N LEU A 149 -6.39 -7.39 4.72
CA LEU A 149 -5.33 -7.04 3.78
C LEU A 149 -5.79 -7.34 2.35
N THR A 150 -5.82 -6.31 1.52
CA THR A 150 -6.21 -6.39 0.11
C THR A 150 -5.03 -6.17 -0.83
N HIS A 151 -4.06 -5.35 -0.43
CA HIS A 151 -2.86 -5.02 -1.21
C HIS A 151 -1.60 -5.36 -0.41
N LEU A 152 -0.71 -6.14 -1.03
CA LEU A 152 0.61 -6.46 -0.48
C LEU A 152 1.69 -6.13 -1.50
N GLN A 153 2.67 -5.32 -1.12
CA GLN A 153 3.88 -5.07 -1.89
C GLN A 153 5.12 -5.56 -1.15
N LEU A 154 5.95 -6.32 -1.86
CA LEU A 154 7.18 -6.90 -1.34
C LEU A 154 8.41 -6.28 -1.99
N PHE A 155 9.28 -5.67 -1.18
CA PHE A 155 10.46 -4.91 -1.63
C PHE A 155 11.67 -5.75 -2.04
N SER A 156 11.64 -7.06 -1.84
CA SER A 156 12.74 -7.93 -2.24
C SER A 156 12.25 -9.05 -3.15
N SER A 157 13.22 -9.66 -3.83
CA SER A 157 12.97 -10.90 -4.55
C SER A 157 12.46 -11.97 -3.59
N VAL A 158 11.54 -12.78 -4.10
CA VAL A 158 11.07 -13.99 -3.42
C VAL A 158 12.06 -15.11 -3.71
N PRO A 159 12.39 -15.98 -2.72
CA PRO A 159 13.19 -17.16 -2.96
C PRO A 159 12.51 -18.02 -4.04
N GLY A 160 13.22 -18.33 -5.13
CA GLY A 160 12.64 -18.83 -6.37
C GLY A 160 11.84 -20.14 -6.30
N ASP A 161 11.95 -20.89 -5.19
CA ASP A 161 11.35 -22.23 -5.04
C ASP A 161 10.73 -22.47 -3.65
N ASP A 162 10.38 -21.41 -2.90
CA ASP A 162 9.78 -21.60 -1.57
C ASP A 162 8.27 -21.81 -1.66
N GLU A 163 7.82 -23.07 -1.77
CA GLU A 163 6.39 -23.43 -1.74
C GLU A 163 5.65 -22.88 -0.50
N ARG A 164 6.37 -22.67 0.61
CA ARG A 164 5.78 -22.09 1.84
C ARG A 164 5.39 -20.64 1.65
N PHE A 165 6.12 -19.91 0.79
CA PHE A 165 5.75 -18.53 0.46
C PHE A 165 4.39 -18.48 -0.25
N VAL A 166 4.18 -19.35 -1.25
CA VAL A 166 2.92 -19.45 -1.98
C VAL A 166 1.79 -19.89 -1.05
N SER A 167 2.01 -20.93 -0.25
CA SER A 167 0.98 -21.44 0.65
C SER A 167 0.60 -20.42 1.71
N THR A 168 1.55 -19.59 2.17
CA THR A 168 1.28 -18.50 3.10
C THR A 168 0.45 -17.39 2.45
N LEU A 169 0.80 -16.96 1.23
CA LEU A 169 0.02 -15.96 0.49
C LEU A 169 -1.43 -16.41 0.29
N ALA A 170 -1.63 -17.68 -0.06
CA ALA A 170 -2.96 -18.25 -0.27
C ALA A 170 -3.83 -18.28 1.00
N GLN A 171 -3.23 -18.14 2.19
CA GLN A 171 -3.96 -18.05 3.46
C GLN A 171 -4.48 -16.64 3.79
N ILE A 172 -4.10 -15.62 3.02
CA ILE A 172 -4.58 -14.25 3.22
C ILE A 172 -5.92 -14.09 2.47
N PRO A 173 -7.07 -14.14 3.16
CA PRO A 173 -8.35 -14.45 2.53
C PRO A 173 -8.85 -13.36 1.57
N ASN A 174 -8.43 -12.10 1.77
CA ASN A 174 -8.89 -10.96 0.98
C ASN A 174 -7.80 -10.35 0.10
N LEU A 175 -6.66 -11.03 -0.04
CA LEU A 175 -5.57 -10.54 -0.88
C LEU A 175 -6.01 -10.56 -2.35
N SER A 176 -6.15 -9.36 -2.92
CA SER A 176 -6.58 -9.14 -4.30
C SER A 176 -5.47 -8.55 -5.16
N HIS A 177 -4.50 -7.89 -4.55
CA HIS A 177 -3.42 -7.20 -5.23
C HIS A 177 -2.09 -7.58 -4.59
N LEU A 178 -1.17 -8.10 -5.41
CA LEU A 178 0.17 -8.49 -4.96
C LEU A 178 1.20 -7.90 -5.89
N ALA A 179 2.21 -7.24 -5.33
CA ALA A 179 3.34 -6.68 -6.05
C ALA A 179 4.63 -7.25 -5.50
N ILE A 180 5.51 -7.72 -6.38
CA ILE A 180 6.76 -8.37 -6.01
C ILE A 180 7.87 -7.80 -6.90
N LEU A 181 9.04 -7.53 -6.32
CA LEU A 181 10.23 -7.23 -7.11
C LEU A 181 10.65 -8.44 -7.94
N LEU A 182 10.94 -8.21 -9.22
CA LEU A 182 11.32 -9.24 -10.18
C LEU A 182 12.50 -10.08 -9.66
N SER A 183 12.30 -11.40 -9.62
CA SER A 183 13.36 -12.38 -9.36
C SER A 183 13.97 -12.80 -10.71
N ILE A 184 15.30 -12.77 -10.81
CA ILE A 184 16.01 -13.24 -12.00
C ILE A 184 16.28 -14.74 -11.84
N GLY A 185 15.88 -15.56 -12.83
CA GLY A 185 16.19 -16.99 -12.85
C GLY A 185 15.09 -17.84 -13.48
N ARG A 186 15.43 -19.10 -13.82
CA ARG A 186 14.51 -20.04 -14.48
C ARG A 186 13.26 -20.36 -13.63
N GLY A 187 13.34 -20.24 -12.30
CA GLY A 187 12.23 -20.50 -11.38
C GLY A 187 11.23 -19.34 -11.19
N ALA A 188 11.57 -18.11 -11.62
CA ALA A 188 10.73 -16.95 -11.33
C ALA A 188 9.32 -17.04 -11.94
N LEU A 189 9.20 -17.51 -13.18
CA LEU A 189 7.89 -17.70 -13.81
C LEU A 189 7.09 -18.82 -13.16
N TYR A 190 7.77 -19.85 -12.66
CA TYR A 190 7.13 -20.97 -11.99
C TYR A 190 6.48 -20.50 -10.69
N ILE A 191 7.18 -19.71 -9.87
CA ILE A 191 6.61 -19.16 -8.64
C ILE A 191 5.44 -18.20 -8.91
N TYR A 192 5.52 -17.33 -9.94
CA TYR A 192 4.43 -16.43 -10.30
C TYR A 192 3.17 -17.19 -10.73
N ARG A 193 3.35 -18.28 -11.49
CA ARG A 193 2.24 -19.16 -11.87
C ARG A 193 1.62 -19.84 -10.65
N GLN A 194 2.44 -20.38 -9.74
CA GLN A 194 1.93 -20.98 -8.51
C GLN A 194 1.14 -19.98 -7.65
N ILE A 195 1.60 -18.74 -7.54
CA ILE A 195 0.88 -17.66 -6.83
C ILE A 195 -0.49 -17.42 -7.47
N LEU A 196 -0.53 -17.29 -8.79
CA LEU A 196 -1.77 -17.08 -9.55
C LEU A 196 -2.75 -18.24 -9.41
N ASP A 197 -2.25 -19.48 -9.37
CA ASP A 197 -3.06 -20.69 -9.22
C ASP A 197 -3.56 -20.86 -7.77
N ALA A 198 -2.73 -20.58 -6.77
CA ALA A 198 -3.07 -20.78 -5.35
C ALA A 198 -3.91 -19.65 -4.75
N CYS A 199 -3.67 -18.39 -5.17
CA CYS A 199 -4.37 -17.22 -4.64
C CYS A 199 -5.63 -16.94 -5.47
N THR A 200 -6.71 -17.65 -5.18
CA THR A 200 -7.96 -17.62 -5.97
C THR A 200 -8.68 -16.25 -5.97
N HIS A 201 -8.44 -15.42 -4.96
CA HIS A 201 -8.99 -14.06 -4.87
C HIS A 201 -8.11 -12.99 -5.56
N LEU A 202 -6.92 -13.38 -6.01
CA LEU A 202 -5.98 -12.45 -6.62
C LEU A 202 -6.53 -11.96 -7.96
N ARG A 203 -6.63 -10.64 -8.08
CA ARG A 203 -7.08 -9.90 -9.27
C ARG A 203 -5.91 -9.37 -10.09
N VAL A 204 -4.85 -8.95 -9.41
CA VAL A 204 -3.66 -8.39 -10.05
C VAL A 204 -2.40 -8.92 -9.36
N LEU A 205 -1.49 -9.47 -10.15
CA LEU A 205 -0.12 -9.75 -9.77
C LEU A 205 0.80 -8.81 -10.55
N VAL A 206 1.43 -7.86 -9.87
CA VAL A 206 2.41 -6.94 -10.43
C VAL A 206 3.82 -7.45 -10.15
N VAL A 207 4.60 -7.65 -11.20
CA VAL A 207 6.04 -7.89 -11.09
C VAL A 207 6.77 -6.61 -11.44
N LEU A 208 7.42 -6.03 -10.44
CA LEU A 208 8.11 -4.76 -10.58
C LEU A 208 9.56 -5.00 -10.99
N THR A 209 10.05 -4.29 -12.01
CA THR A 209 11.43 -4.43 -12.52
C THR A 209 12.13 -3.09 -12.66
N THR A 210 13.42 -3.03 -12.33
CA THR A 210 14.25 -1.83 -12.58
C THR A 210 14.84 -1.79 -13.99
N SER A 211 14.66 -2.85 -14.79
CA SER A 211 15.22 -2.98 -16.13
C SER A 211 14.12 -3.00 -17.19
N MET A 212 14.17 -2.03 -18.12
CA MET A 212 13.26 -1.98 -19.27
C MET A 212 13.39 -3.21 -20.15
N TRP A 213 14.63 -3.69 -20.36
CA TRP A 213 14.91 -4.89 -21.14
C TRP A 213 14.23 -6.13 -20.54
N LEU A 214 14.26 -6.27 -19.21
CA LEU A 214 13.55 -7.35 -18.53
C LEU A 214 12.02 -7.22 -18.66
N ALA A 215 11.48 -6.00 -18.71
CA ALA A 215 10.05 -5.80 -18.92
C ALA A 215 9.59 -6.26 -20.31
N GLU A 216 10.44 -6.09 -21.33
CA GLU A 216 10.16 -6.47 -22.72
C GLU A 216 10.39 -7.96 -23.00
N GLU A 217 11.47 -8.53 -22.47
CA GLU A 217 11.87 -9.91 -22.76
C GLU A 217 11.27 -10.97 -21.84
N HIS A 218 10.73 -10.60 -20.67
CA HIS A 218 10.20 -11.62 -19.77
C HIS A 218 9.04 -12.37 -20.44
N PRO A 219 9.06 -13.73 -20.39
CA PRO A 219 7.97 -14.52 -20.95
C PRO A 219 6.65 -14.08 -20.33
N ARG A 220 5.76 -13.57 -21.17
CA ARG A 220 4.42 -13.17 -20.75
C ARG A 220 3.70 -14.42 -20.27
N LEU A 221 3.44 -14.49 -18.97
CA LEU A 221 2.39 -15.40 -18.52
C LEU A 221 1.11 -14.96 -19.22
N SER A 222 0.40 -15.92 -19.81
CA SER A 222 -0.85 -15.66 -20.53
C SER A 222 -2.00 -15.32 -19.60
N ASP A 223 -1.81 -15.42 -18.29
CA ASP A 223 -2.80 -15.04 -17.29
C ASP A 223 -3.06 -13.53 -17.35
N VAL A 224 -4.33 -13.16 -17.56
CA VAL A 224 -4.75 -11.76 -17.71
C VAL A 224 -4.40 -10.90 -16.48
N ARG A 225 -4.31 -11.51 -15.30
CA ARG A 225 -4.01 -10.86 -14.02
C ARG A 225 -2.53 -10.50 -13.84
N PHE A 226 -1.65 -11.04 -14.69
CA PHE A 226 -0.20 -10.85 -14.57
C PHE A 226 0.26 -9.58 -15.29
N VAL A 227 0.79 -8.61 -14.55
CA VAL A 227 1.31 -7.34 -15.08
C VAL A 227 2.79 -7.22 -14.75
N VAL A 228 3.61 -6.80 -15.71
CA VAL A 228 4.99 -6.40 -15.46
C VAL A 228 5.03 -4.88 -15.57
N GLU A 229 5.54 -4.22 -14.53
CA GLU A 229 5.67 -2.76 -14.51
C GLU A 229 7.09 -2.36 -14.17
N MET A 230 7.56 -1.26 -14.77
CA MET A 230 8.86 -0.71 -14.44
C MET A 230 8.76 -0.02 -13.08
N TRP A 231 9.60 -0.46 -12.13
CA TRP A 231 9.70 0.14 -10.82
C TRP A 231 9.86 1.66 -10.96
N PRO A 232 8.99 2.46 -10.34
CA PRO A 232 9.07 3.91 -10.46
C PRO A 232 10.43 4.37 -9.95
N ARG A 233 11.09 5.30 -10.67
CA ARG A 233 12.42 5.82 -10.28
C ARG A 233 12.47 6.29 -8.82
N SER A 234 11.32 6.68 -8.27
CA SER A 234 11.12 6.98 -6.86
C SER A 234 9.79 6.37 -6.39
N TYR A 235 9.85 5.35 -5.53
CA TYR A 235 8.66 4.76 -4.91
C TYR A 235 7.90 5.79 -4.06
N LYS A 236 8.61 6.73 -3.43
CA LYS A 236 8.03 7.85 -2.66
C LYS A 236 7.13 8.70 -3.56
N THR A 237 7.52 8.89 -4.81
CA THR A 237 6.74 9.65 -5.79
C THR A 237 5.48 8.91 -6.20
N ASP A 238 5.55 7.60 -6.43
CA ASP A 238 4.38 6.81 -6.78
C ASP A 238 3.39 6.68 -5.61
N TRP A 239 3.90 6.45 -4.39
CA TRP A 239 3.08 6.47 -3.17
C TRP A 239 2.40 7.83 -2.95
N LYS A 240 3.11 8.94 -3.23
CA LYS A 240 2.53 10.28 -3.23
C LYS A 240 1.36 10.39 -4.21
N LEU A 241 1.52 9.90 -5.44
CA LEU A 241 0.44 9.91 -6.44
C LEU A 241 -0.76 9.07 -5.97
N GLY A 242 -0.52 7.89 -5.40
CA GLY A 242 -1.59 7.06 -4.83
C GLY A 242 -2.42 7.79 -3.76
N ILE A 243 -1.76 8.56 -2.89
CA ILE A 243 -2.46 9.32 -1.84
C ILE A 243 -3.15 10.57 -2.38
N LEU A 244 -2.53 11.31 -3.31
CA LEU A 244 -3.04 12.60 -3.76
C LEU A 244 -4.07 12.48 -4.87
N THR A 245 -3.84 11.59 -5.85
CA THR A 245 -4.65 11.46 -7.05
C THR A 245 -5.29 10.08 -7.20
N GLY A 246 -4.81 9.07 -6.47
CA GLY A 246 -5.18 7.68 -6.68
C GLY A 246 -4.59 7.09 -7.97
N ASP A 247 -3.57 7.73 -8.55
CA ASP A 247 -2.90 7.30 -9.80
C ASP A 247 -1.51 6.72 -9.50
N ASP A 248 -1.47 5.70 -8.64
CA ASP A 248 -0.27 4.92 -8.36
C ASP A 248 -0.12 3.75 -9.36
N PHE A 249 0.94 2.95 -9.20
CA PHE A 249 1.15 1.79 -10.07
C PHE A 249 0.04 0.75 -9.96
N TRP A 250 -0.71 0.70 -8.84
CA TRP A 250 -1.84 -0.20 -8.70
C TRP A 250 -2.97 0.17 -9.65
N ALA A 251 -3.37 1.44 -9.66
CA ALA A 251 -4.40 1.93 -10.58
C ALA A 251 -4.03 1.66 -12.05
N ARG A 252 -2.76 1.86 -12.41
CA ARG A 252 -2.26 1.54 -13.76
C ARG A 252 -2.32 0.04 -14.07
N ALA A 253 -1.92 -0.81 -13.13
CA ALA A 253 -1.98 -2.26 -13.30
C ALA A 253 -3.42 -2.77 -13.42
N GLU A 254 -4.35 -2.25 -12.60
CA GLU A 254 -5.78 -2.55 -12.70
C GLU A 254 -6.35 -2.16 -14.07
N ALA A 255 -5.99 -0.98 -14.59
CA ALA A 255 -6.42 -0.54 -15.91
C ALA A 255 -5.95 -1.49 -17.03
N ILE A 256 -4.69 -1.96 -16.96
CA ILE A 256 -4.14 -2.94 -17.91
C ILE A 256 -4.91 -4.27 -17.84
N VAL A 257 -5.21 -4.76 -16.62
CA VAL A 257 -5.97 -6.01 -16.45
C VAL A 257 -7.39 -5.84 -16.98
N ALA A 258 -8.05 -4.70 -16.70
CA ALA A 258 -9.39 -4.41 -17.19
C ALA A 258 -9.45 -4.36 -18.72
N GLU A 259 -8.48 -3.73 -19.37
CA GLU A 259 -8.35 -3.67 -20.84
C GLU A 259 -8.18 -5.07 -21.45
N ARG A 260 -7.37 -5.95 -20.83
CA ARG A 260 -7.19 -7.32 -21.32
C ARG A 260 -8.46 -8.16 -21.19
N ILE A 261 -9.20 -7.98 -20.11
CA ILE A 261 -10.48 -8.69 -19.89
C ILE A 261 -11.52 -8.24 -20.92
N SER A 262 -11.60 -6.93 -21.22
CA SER A 262 -12.54 -6.41 -22.23
C SER A 262 -12.12 -6.77 -23.66
N GLY A 263 -10.84 -6.62 -24.01
CA GLY A 263 -10.33 -6.96 -25.34
C GLY A 263 -10.33 -8.45 -25.64
N GLY A 264 -10.10 -9.31 -24.64
CA GLY A 264 -10.24 -10.76 -24.78
C GLY A 264 -11.68 -11.20 -25.09
N ALA A 265 -12.68 -10.46 -24.59
CA ALA A 265 -14.08 -10.72 -24.89
C ALA A 265 -14.42 -10.41 -26.37
N GLU A 266 -13.80 -9.39 -26.98
CA GLU A 266 -14.00 -9.06 -28.39
C GLU A 266 -13.43 -10.13 -29.34
N VAL A 267 -12.25 -10.68 -29.02
CA VAL A 267 -11.64 -11.76 -29.82
C VAL A 267 -12.43 -13.07 -29.69
N ALA A 268 -12.96 -13.39 -28.51
CA ALA A 268 -13.80 -14.57 -28.30
C ALA A 268 -15.19 -14.44 -28.96
N ALA A 269 -15.78 -13.24 -28.97
CA ALA A 269 -17.06 -12.99 -29.65
C ALA A 269 -16.94 -13.07 -31.18
N GLY A 270 -15.80 -12.66 -31.75
CA GLY A 270 -15.54 -12.78 -33.20
C GLY A 270 -15.40 -14.23 -33.69
N ASN A 271 -14.93 -15.14 -32.85
CA ASN A 271 -14.74 -16.56 -33.22
C ASN A 271 -16.01 -17.43 -33.08
N ASN A 272 -17.06 -16.94 -32.41
CA ASN A 272 -18.33 -17.67 -32.24
C ASN A 272 -19.41 -17.31 -33.28
N LEU A 273 -19.13 -16.41 -34.23
CA LEU A 273 -20.06 -16.02 -35.31
C LEU A 273 -19.84 -16.80 -36.62
N PHE A 274 -18.92 -17.78 -36.63
CA PHE A 274 -18.60 -18.61 -37.80
C PHE A 274 -18.64 -20.12 -37.51
N GLY A 275 -19.36 -20.54 -36.46
CA GLY A 275 -19.57 -21.96 -36.09
C GLY A 275 -21.01 -22.41 -36.27
#